data_AF-W4EA43-F1
#
_entry.id   AF-W4EA43-F1
#
_cell.length_a   1.000
_cell.length_b   1.000
_cell.length_c   1.000
_cell.angle_alpha   90.00
_cell.angle_beta   90.00
_cell.angle_gamma   90.00
#
_symmetry.space_group_name_H-M   'P 1'
#
loop_
_entity.id
_entity.type
_entity.pdbx_description
1 polymer ?
#
loop_
_entity_poly.entity_id
_entity_poly.type
_entity_poly.pdbx_seq_one_letter_code
_entity_poly.pdbx_strand_id
1 'polypeptide(L)'
;MGRSFANLHIKSGDLDKTLQALQELTSKHGKVLGYPETPERKAVIYVSQSNEGWISVLHDYFVWGTVKKVGRTLSGLLEEPVMTVGYMNEEIFELSFFEQGEIQAERIFCEPWTREEYEHLREERTADEYMQRVLGMQAEEENFGAFISLTSPGQAVERLSEITGMSLWSDAEWLPYEETLRARFVTYEW
;
A
#
# COMPACT_ATOMS: atom_id res chain seq x y z
N MET A 1 -5.54 -0.21 -22.86
CA MET A 1 -4.67 -1.07 -22.03
C MET A 1 -4.87 -0.60 -20.61
N GLY A 2 -5.39 -1.44 -19.73
CA GLY A 2 -5.58 -1.06 -18.33
C GLY A 2 -4.22 -0.90 -17.64
N ARG A 3 -4.16 0.04 -16.69
CA ARG A 3 -2.96 0.34 -15.92
C ARG A 3 -3.00 -0.45 -14.61
N SER A 4 -1.85 -0.95 -14.17
CA SER A 4 -1.69 -1.53 -12.84
C SER A 4 -0.61 -0.77 -12.10
N PHE A 5 -0.86 -0.41 -10.85
CA PHE A 5 0.10 0.27 -9.99
C PHE A 5 -0.16 -0.12 -8.54
N ALA A 6 0.83 0.07 -7.69
CA ALA A 6 0.68 -0.19 -6.27
C ALA A 6 1.55 0.77 -5.46
N ASN A 7 1.16 0.95 -4.20
CA ASN A 7 1.98 1.66 -3.25
C ASN A 7 1.74 1.13 -1.83
N LEU A 8 2.56 1.61 -0.89
CA LEU A 8 2.65 1.09 0.46
C LEU A 8 2.56 2.24 1.46
N HIS A 9 1.90 1.99 2.58
CA HIS A 9 1.73 2.95 3.66
C HIS A 9 2.01 2.29 5.01
N ILE A 10 2.72 2.98 5.88
CA ILE A 10 3.17 2.45 7.17
C ILE A 10 2.52 3.30 8.25
N LYS A 11 1.82 2.67 9.19
CA LYS A 11 1.25 3.39 10.34
C LYS A 11 2.33 3.58 11.39
N SER A 12 3.10 4.66 11.26
CA SER A 12 4.22 4.99 12.14
C SER A 12 4.36 6.49 12.38
N GLY A 13 4.66 6.84 13.64
CA GLY A 13 5.10 8.17 14.02
C GLY A 13 6.61 8.36 13.93
N ASP A 14 7.37 7.30 13.65
CA ASP A 14 8.84 7.29 13.68
C ASP A 14 9.39 7.15 12.25
N LEU A 15 9.70 8.31 11.66
CA LEU A 15 10.27 8.38 10.31
C LEU A 15 11.68 7.76 10.26
N ASP A 16 12.50 7.94 11.30
CA ASP A 16 13.88 7.45 11.31
C ASP A 16 13.91 5.92 11.34
N LYS A 17 13.09 5.30 12.20
CA LYS A 17 12.88 3.85 12.22
C LYS A 17 12.37 3.34 10.86
N THR A 18 11.44 4.06 10.25
CA THR A 18 10.91 3.74 8.92
C THR A 18 11.99 3.76 7.85
N LEU A 19 12.81 4.81 7.81
CA LEU A 19 13.91 4.93 6.84
C LEU A 19 14.97 3.85 7.04
N GLN A 20 15.29 3.49 8.30
CA GLN A 20 16.21 2.39 8.59
C GLN A 20 15.67 1.05 8.07
N ALA A 21 14.38 0.77 8.27
CA ALA A 21 13.76 -0.44 7.76
C ALA A 21 13.70 -0.48 6.22
N LEU A 22 13.45 0.67 5.57
CA LEU A 22 13.50 0.79 4.11
C LEU A 22 14.92 0.58 3.57
N GLN A 23 15.94 1.12 4.24
CA GLN A 23 17.35 0.87 3.91
C GLN A 23 17.74 -0.61 4.12
N GLU A 24 17.22 -1.26 5.15
CA GLU A 24 17.42 -2.69 5.37
C GLU A 24 16.72 -3.52 4.30
N LEU A 25 15.49 -3.16 3.93
CA LEU A 25 14.74 -3.79 2.85
C LEU A 25 15.51 -3.74 1.52
N THR A 26 16.13 -2.60 1.17
CA THR A 26 16.91 -2.47 -0.06
C THR A 26 18.22 -3.25 0.00
N SER A 27 18.95 -3.17 1.11
CA SER A 27 20.29 -3.77 1.24
C SER A 27 20.29 -5.28 1.48
N LYS A 28 19.37 -5.80 2.31
CA LYS A 28 19.32 -7.22 2.70
C LYS A 28 18.23 -8.01 1.97
N HIS A 29 17.19 -7.32 1.50
CA HIS A 29 16.01 -7.95 0.90
C HIS A 29 15.72 -7.44 -0.53
N GLY A 30 16.74 -6.93 -1.24
CA GLY A 30 16.59 -6.34 -2.57
C GLY A 30 15.87 -7.23 -3.61
N LYS A 31 15.94 -8.57 -3.48
CA LYS A 31 15.17 -9.51 -4.32
C LYS A 31 13.66 -9.27 -4.27
N VAL A 32 13.14 -8.83 -3.13
CA VAL A 32 11.70 -8.52 -2.94
C VAL A 32 11.31 -7.25 -3.70
N LEU A 33 12.28 -6.36 -3.94
CA LEU A 33 12.16 -5.15 -4.76
C LEU A 33 12.58 -5.39 -6.23
N GLY A 34 12.74 -6.64 -6.64
CA GLY A 34 13.11 -6.98 -8.02
C GLY A 34 14.59 -6.79 -8.36
N TYR A 35 15.44 -6.48 -7.38
CA TYR A 35 16.87 -6.34 -7.61
C TYR A 35 17.57 -7.71 -7.72
N PRO A 36 18.53 -7.85 -8.66
CA PRO A 36 19.47 -8.97 -8.63
C PRO A 36 20.36 -8.89 -7.38
N GLU A 37 21.06 -9.98 -7.05
CA GLU A 37 21.93 -10.07 -5.84
C GLU A 37 23.00 -8.98 -5.76
N THR A 38 23.40 -8.41 -6.89
CA THR A 38 24.23 -7.21 -7.00
C THR A 38 23.50 -6.18 -7.85
N PRO A 39 22.83 -5.18 -7.25
CA PRO A 39 22.17 -4.12 -7.99
C PRO A 39 23.19 -3.30 -8.78
N GLU A 40 22.95 -3.07 -10.07
CA GLU A 40 23.75 -2.15 -10.89
C GLU A 40 23.42 -0.67 -10.59
N ARG A 41 22.33 -0.42 -9.86
CA ARG A 41 21.84 0.91 -9.50
C ARG A 41 21.40 0.95 -8.03
N LYS A 42 21.57 2.11 -7.41
CA LYS A 42 21.01 2.42 -6.09
C LYS A 42 19.49 2.27 -6.11
N ALA A 43 18.94 1.81 -5.01
CA ALA A 43 17.50 1.76 -4.85
C ALA A 43 16.97 3.17 -4.60
N VAL A 44 15.99 3.60 -5.38
CA VAL A 44 15.36 4.91 -5.26
C VAL A 44 13.98 4.72 -4.66
N ILE A 45 13.78 5.21 -3.43
CA ILE A 45 12.50 5.14 -2.73
C ILE A 45 12.01 6.57 -2.48
N TYR A 46 10.73 6.79 -2.69
CA TYR A 46 10.08 8.07 -2.42
C TYR A 46 9.22 7.95 -1.18
N VAL A 47 9.43 8.84 -0.21
CA VAL A 47 8.73 8.81 1.08
C VAL A 47 7.97 10.11 1.33
N SER A 48 6.72 10.01 1.76
CA SER A 48 5.91 11.14 2.19
C SER A 48 5.28 10.84 3.54
N GLN A 49 5.55 11.66 4.55
CA GLN A 49 4.89 11.55 5.84
C GLN A 49 3.61 12.41 5.83
N SER A 50 2.48 11.78 6.13
CA SER A 50 1.22 12.49 6.39
C SER A 50 1.19 13.00 7.84
N ASN A 51 0.34 13.97 8.10
CA ASN A 51 0.14 14.51 9.45
C ASN A 51 -0.59 13.53 10.39
N GLU A 52 -1.12 12.42 9.87
CA GLU A 52 -2.01 11.49 10.59
C GLU A 52 -1.30 10.19 11.04
N GLY A 53 0.04 10.22 11.11
CA GLY A 53 0.83 9.06 11.56
C GLY A 53 0.96 7.96 10.52
N TRP A 54 0.72 8.28 9.24
CA TRP A 54 1.02 7.40 8.12
C TRP A 54 2.19 7.91 7.29
N ILE A 55 3.06 6.99 6.88
CA ILE A 55 4.17 7.24 5.97
C ILE A 55 3.90 6.49 4.67
N SER A 56 3.73 7.22 3.58
CA SER A 56 3.52 6.68 2.23
C SER A 56 4.85 6.45 1.52
N VAL A 57 4.97 5.34 0.82
CA VAL A 57 6.18 4.90 0.14
C VAL A 57 5.85 4.53 -1.30
N LEU A 58 6.55 5.15 -2.25
CA LEU A 58 6.51 4.80 -3.67
C LEU A 58 7.85 4.22 -4.11
N HIS A 59 7.79 3.26 -5.03
CA HIS A 59 8.94 2.62 -5.64
C HIS A 59 8.53 2.01 -6.98
N ASP A 60 9.40 2.08 -8.00
CA ASP A 60 9.08 1.65 -9.38
C ASP A 60 8.70 0.16 -9.49
N TYR A 61 9.16 -0.68 -8.55
CA TYR A 61 8.82 -2.11 -8.50
C TYR A 61 7.47 -2.40 -7.82
N PHE A 62 6.81 -1.39 -7.26
CA PHE A 62 5.50 -1.57 -6.63
C PHE A 62 4.43 -1.68 -7.70
N VAL A 63 4.06 -2.92 -8.00
CA VAL A 63 2.96 -3.25 -8.88
C VAL A 63 2.04 -4.25 -8.19
N TRP A 64 0.83 -4.37 -8.73
CA TRP A 64 -0.11 -5.40 -8.30
C TRP A 64 0.58 -6.79 -8.36
N GLY A 65 0.45 -7.58 -7.30
CA GLY A 65 1.10 -8.89 -7.13
C GLY A 65 2.51 -8.89 -6.52
N THR A 66 3.30 -7.80 -6.62
CA THR A 66 4.63 -7.71 -5.97
C THR A 66 4.58 -6.97 -4.65
N VAL A 67 3.75 -5.93 -4.54
CA VAL A 67 3.69 -5.04 -3.37
C VAL A 67 3.40 -5.79 -2.06
N LYS A 68 2.59 -6.85 -2.10
CA LYS A 68 2.27 -7.67 -0.91
C LYS A 68 3.50 -8.33 -0.30
N LYS A 69 4.44 -8.81 -1.13
CA LYS A 69 5.70 -9.41 -0.64
C LYS A 69 6.56 -8.35 0.04
N VAL A 70 6.56 -7.14 -0.50
CA VAL A 70 7.25 -5.99 0.11
C VAL A 70 6.61 -5.64 1.45
N GLY A 71 5.28 -5.45 1.47
CA GLY A 71 4.52 -5.12 2.69
C GLY A 71 4.71 -6.15 3.80
N ARG A 72 4.65 -7.44 3.44
CA ARG A 72 4.94 -8.55 4.36
C ARG A 72 6.34 -8.44 4.94
N THR A 73 7.37 -8.34 4.09
CA THR A 73 8.77 -8.25 4.54
C THR A 73 8.99 -7.03 5.44
N LEU A 74 8.49 -5.87 5.01
CA LEU A 74 8.69 -4.61 5.74
C LEU A 74 7.97 -4.60 7.08
N SER A 75 6.76 -5.17 7.18
CA SER A 75 6.04 -5.29 8.45
C SER A 75 6.79 -6.17 9.47
N GLY A 76 7.60 -7.13 9.02
CA GLY A 76 8.47 -7.93 9.87
C GLY A 76 9.70 -7.18 10.37
N LEU A 77 10.22 -6.22 9.58
CA LEU A 77 11.34 -5.36 9.97
C LEU A 77 10.90 -4.26 10.95
N LEU A 78 9.68 -3.73 10.78
CA LEU A 78 9.15 -2.62 11.57
C LEU A 78 8.40 -3.06 12.82
N GLU A 79 7.81 -4.26 12.80
CA GLU A 79 6.82 -4.71 13.79
C GLU A 79 5.63 -3.73 13.94
N GLU A 80 5.33 -2.99 12.87
CA GLU A 80 4.23 -2.00 12.79
C GLU A 80 3.27 -2.35 11.64
N PRO A 81 2.03 -1.86 11.67
CA PRO A 81 1.08 -2.07 10.59
C PRO A 81 1.57 -1.46 9.27
N VAL A 82 1.65 -2.32 8.24
CA VAL A 82 1.95 -1.93 6.87
C VAL A 82 0.74 -2.24 6.00
N MET A 83 0.19 -1.20 5.38
CA MET A 83 -0.88 -1.28 4.40
C MET A 83 -0.27 -1.27 3.00
N THR A 84 -0.72 -2.17 2.13
CA THR A 84 -0.42 -2.12 0.71
C THR A 84 -1.70 -1.92 -0.06
N VAL A 85 -1.66 -1.06 -1.07
CA VAL A 85 -2.74 -0.88 -2.01
C VAL A 85 -2.26 -1.26 -3.41
N GLY A 86 -3.09 -2.00 -4.13
CA GLY A 86 -2.83 -2.41 -5.50
C GLY A 86 -4.04 -2.14 -6.38
N TYR A 87 -3.78 -1.68 -7.58
CA TYR A 87 -4.80 -1.36 -8.57
C TYR A 87 -4.51 -2.14 -9.84
N MET A 88 -5.56 -2.69 -10.43
CA MET A 88 -5.48 -3.37 -11.70
C MET A 88 -6.65 -2.96 -12.58
N ASN A 89 -6.33 -2.39 -13.76
CA ASN A 89 -7.24 -2.10 -14.85
C ASN A 89 -8.47 -1.25 -14.48
N GLU A 90 -8.42 -0.47 -13.40
CA GLU A 90 -9.57 0.27 -12.84
C GLU A 90 -10.73 -0.61 -12.37
N GLU A 91 -10.58 -1.93 -12.44
CA GLU A 91 -11.59 -2.95 -12.13
C GLU A 91 -11.37 -3.59 -10.76
N ILE A 92 -10.14 -3.55 -10.26
CA ILE A 92 -9.75 -4.16 -8.99
C ILE A 92 -8.96 -3.13 -8.18
N PHE A 93 -9.39 -2.95 -6.94
CA PHE A 93 -8.62 -2.33 -5.89
C PHE A 93 -8.42 -3.35 -4.76
N GLU A 94 -7.16 -3.73 -4.54
CA GLU A 94 -6.76 -4.65 -3.46
C GLU A 94 -6.12 -3.85 -2.32
N LEU A 95 -6.63 -4.09 -1.12
CA LEU A 95 -6.15 -3.50 0.12
C LEU A 95 -5.71 -4.63 1.05
N SER A 96 -4.43 -4.65 1.41
CA SER A 96 -3.88 -5.67 2.32
C SER A 96 -3.17 -5.01 3.49
N PHE A 97 -3.31 -5.58 4.68
CA PHE A 97 -2.62 -5.16 5.89
C PHE A 97 -1.72 -6.26 6.41
N PHE A 98 -0.49 -5.90 6.76
CA PHE A 98 0.51 -6.78 7.33
C PHE A 98 1.00 -6.24 8.68
N GLU A 99 1.29 -7.14 9.60
CA GLU A 99 1.90 -6.83 10.89
C GLU A 99 2.76 -8.03 11.30
N GLN A 100 4.00 -7.78 11.76
CA GLN A 100 4.95 -8.82 12.17
C GLN A 100 5.22 -9.88 11.09
N GLY A 101 5.24 -9.49 9.81
CA GLY A 101 5.53 -10.42 8.71
C GLY A 101 4.34 -11.27 8.27
N GLU A 102 3.16 -11.06 8.84
CA GLU A 102 1.96 -11.86 8.57
C GLU A 102 0.82 -10.99 8.04
N ILE A 103 -0.03 -11.56 7.18
CA ILE A 103 -1.22 -10.87 6.73
C ILE A 103 -2.27 -10.84 7.85
N GLN A 104 -2.79 -9.66 8.15
CA GLN A 104 -3.78 -9.45 9.19
C GLN A 104 -5.19 -9.28 8.63
N ALA A 105 -5.31 -8.55 7.51
CA ALA A 105 -6.58 -8.35 6.83
C ALA A 105 -6.34 -8.07 5.34
N GLU A 106 -7.30 -8.43 4.52
CA GLU A 106 -7.35 -8.16 3.10
C GLU A 106 -8.78 -7.88 2.67
N ARG A 107 -8.92 -6.95 1.73
CA ARG A 107 -10.17 -6.65 1.06
C ARG A 107 -9.91 -6.38 -0.41
N ILE A 108 -10.71 -6.99 -1.27
CA ILE A 108 -10.68 -6.74 -2.70
C ILE A 108 -11.99 -6.08 -3.11
N PHE A 109 -11.89 -4.84 -3.55
CA PHE A 109 -13.00 -4.04 -4.07
C PHE A 109 -13.03 -4.23 -5.59
N CYS A 110 -14.07 -4.87 -6.06
CA CYS A 110 -14.33 -5.08 -7.48
C CYS A 110 -15.82 -5.34 -7.68
N GLU A 111 -16.26 -5.19 -8.92
CA GLU A 111 -17.61 -5.55 -9.30
C GLU A 111 -17.82 -7.09 -9.27
N PRO A 112 -19.05 -7.58 -9.04
CA PRO A 112 -19.31 -9.01 -8.92
C PRO A 112 -18.86 -9.81 -10.15
N TRP A 113 -19.08 -9.28 -11.35
CA TRP A 113 -18.67 -9.95 -12.60
C TRP A 113 -17.15 -10.04 -12.72
N THR A 114 -16.39 -9.02 -12.28
CA THR A 114 -14.93 -9.08 -12.23
C THR A 114 -14.48 -10.20 -11.30
N ARG A 115 -15.15 -10.38 -10.15
CA ARG A 115 -14.82 -11.50 -9.25
C ARG A 115 -15.10 -12.87 -9.86
N GLU A 116 -16.12 -12.99 -10.72
CA GLU A 116 -16.44 -14.22 -11.45
C GLU A 116 -15.44 -14.50 -12.58
N GLU A 117 -15.00 -13.47 -13.31
CA GLU A 117 -14.02 -13.61 -14.40
C GLU A 117 -12.62 -13.99 -13.89
N TYR A 118 -12.21 -13.44 -12.74
CA TYR A 118 -10.93 -13.75 -12.11
C TYR A 118 -11.13 -14.83 -11.04
N GLU A 119 -11.20 -16.11 -11.44
CA GLU A 119 -11.53 -17.25 -10.57
C GLU A 119 -10.69 -17.39 -9.27
N HIS A 120 -9.50 -16.79 -9.24
CA HIS A 120 -8.57 -16.80 -8.11
C HIS A 120 -8.61 -15.54 -7.24
N LEU A 121 -9.49 -14.58 -7.54
CA LEU A 121 -9.62 -13.33 -6.80
C LEU A 121 -10.35 -13.56 -5.48
N ARG A 122 -9.56 -13.88 -4.44
CA ARG A 122 -10.05 -14.15 -3.09
C ARG A 122 -9.12 -13.52 -2.07
N GLU A 123 -9.72 -12.95 -1.04
CA GLU A 123 -9.01 -12.44 0.11
C GLU A 123 -8.29 -13.59 0.84
N GLU A 124 -6.99 -13.42 1.14
CA GLU A 124 -6.20 -14.39 1.91
C GLU A 124 -6.64 -14.41 3.38
N ARG A 125 -7.10 -13.27 3.93
CA ARG A 125 -7.64 -13.17 5.29
C ARG A 125 -8.64 -12.03 5.43
N THR A 126 -9.86 -12.33 5.88
CA THR A 126 -10.86 -11.31 6.23
C THR A 126 -10.84 -11.06 7.74
N ALA A 127 -10.59 -9.81 8.15
CA ALA A 127 -10.57 -9.41 9.55
C ALA A 127 -10.99 -7.94 9.70
N ASP A 128 -12.30 -7.71 9.62
CA ASP A 128 -12.90 -6.38 9.58
C ASP A 128 -12.60 -5.56 10.85
N GLU A 129 -12.65 -6.18 12.04
CA GLU A 129 -12.32 -5.52 13.31
C GLU A 129 -10.88 -4.99 13.35
N TYR A 130 -9.93 -5.75 12.77
CA TYR A 130 -8.55 -5.31 12.67
C TYR A 130 -8.43 -4.12 11.72
N MET A 131 -9.08 -4.18 10.55
CA MET A 131 -9.07 -3.11 9.56
C MET A 131 -9.68 -1.82 10.14
N GLN A 132 -10.83 -1.91 10.81
CA GLN A 132 -11.45 -0.79 11.52
C GLN A 132 -10.49 -0.14 12.52
N ARG A 133 -9.82 -0.95 13.35
CA ARG A 133 -8.88 -0.49 14.37
C ARG A 133 -7.69 0.24 13.74
N VAL A 134 -7.08 -0.32 12.70
CA VAL A 134 -5.90 0.27 12.05
C VAL A 134 -6.26 1.53 11.27
N LEU A 135 -7.45 1.58 10.65
CA LEU A 135 -7.92 2.78 9.96
C LEU A 135 -8.48 3.85 10.91
N GLY A 136 -8.64 3.55 12.20
CA GLY A 136 -9.18 4.50 13.18
C GLY A 136 -10.70 4.69 13.10
N MET A 137 -11.42 3.74 12.49
CA MET A 137 -12.86 3.82 12.22
C MET A 137 -13.75 3.23 13.33
N GLN A 138 -13.22 3.02 14.54
CA GLN A 138 -13.95 2.32 15.60
C GLN A 138 -15.17 3.06 16.15
N ALA A 139 -15.21 4.39 16.05
CA ALA A 139 -16.32 5.20 16.53
C ALA A 139 -17.47 5.34 15.51
N GLU A 140 -17.29 4.84 14.28
CA GLU A 140 -18.18 5.09 13.14
C GLU A 140 -18.50 3.77 12.40
N GLU A 141 -19.12 2.81 13.10
CA GLU A 141 -19.47 1.49 12.53
C GLU A 141 -20.24 1.60 11.20
N GLU A 142 -21.17 2.56 11.09
CA GLU A 142 -21.91 2.82 9.85
C GLU A 142 -21.00 3.25 8.70
N ASN A 143 -19.97 4.05 8.97
CA ASN A 143 -19.02 4.50 7.96
C ASN A 143 -18.10 3.37 7.49
N PHE A 144 -17.73 2.46 8.38
CA PHE A 144 -16.96 1.27 7.99
C PHE A 144 -17.82 0.30 7.18
N GLY A 145 -19.05 0.03 7.61
CA GLY A 145 -19.98 -0.83 6.88
C GLY A 145 -20.23 -0.33 5.46
N ALA A 146 -20.45 0.98 5.31
CA ALA A 146 -20.57 1.63 4.00
C ALA A 146 -19.30 1.45 3.16
N PHE A 147 -18.12 1.68 3.75
CA PHE A 147 -16.83 1.53 3.07
C PHE A 147 -16.61 0.10 2.54
N ILE A 148 -16.74 -0.94 3.39
CA ILE A 148 -16.49 -2.32 2.96
C ILE A 148 -17.54 -2.84 1.97
N SER A 149 -18.70 -2.20 1.90
CA SER A 149 -19.76 -2.56 0.94
C SER A 149 -19.54 -2.02 -0.47
N LEU A 150 -18.54 -1.14 -0.67
CA LEU A 150 -18.22 -0.60 -1.98
C LEU A 150 -17.72 -1.70 -2.92
N THR A 151 -18.21 -1.68 -4.16
CA THR A 151 -17.75 -2.55 -5.25
C THR A 151 -16.89 -1.79 -6.26
N SER A 152 -17.12 -0.48 -6.40
CA SER A 152 -16.35 0.38 -7.29
C SER A 152 -14.94 0.64 -6.72
N PRO A 153 -13.87 0.23 -7.43
CA PRO A 153 -12.49 0.46 -7.01
C PRO A 153 -12.18 1.95 -6.79
N GLY A 154 -12.64 2.81 -7.71
CA GLY A 154 -12.42 4.25 -7.62
C GLY A 154 -13.06 4.86 -6.37
N GLN A 155 -14.32 4.52 -6.09
CA GLN A 155 -15.02 5.03 -4.90
C GLN A 155 -14.41 4.51 -3.60
N ALA A 156 -14.03 3.23 -3.55
CA ALA A 156 -13.36 2.65 -2.38
C ALA A 156 -12.07 3.41 -2.03
N VAL A 157 -11.37 3.87 -3.05
CA VAL A 157 -10.05 4.49 -2.92
C VAL A 157 -10.15 5.93 -2.53
N GLU A 158 -11.07 6.65 -3.16
CA GLU A 158 -11.42 8.00 -2.76
C GLU A 158 -11.83 8.00 -1.29
N ARG A 159 -12.73 7.09 -0.91
CA ARG A 159 -13.21 6.98 0.47
C ARG A 159 -12.09 6.64 1.46
N LEU A 160 -11.21 5.70 1.12
CA LEU A 160 -10.08 5.35 1.99
C LEU A 160 -9.05 6.49 2.08
N SER A 161 -8.84 7.22 0.99
CA SER A 161 -7.97 8.41 0.96
C SER A 161 -8.51 9.51 1.88
N GLU A 162 -9.83 9.74 1.89
CA GLU A 162 -10.48 10.65 2.83
C GLU A 162 -10.31 10.22 4.29
N ILE A 163 -10.54 8.93 4.58
CA ILE A 163 -10.45 8.38 5.94
C ILE A 163 -9.03 8.50 6.52
N THR A 164 -8.02 8.32 5.67
CA THR A 164 -6.62 8.24 6.10
C THR A 164 -5.82 9.53 5.87
N GLY A 165 -6.41 10.52 5.21
CA GLY A 165 -5.71 11.74 4.77
C GLY A 165 -4.56 11.47 3.78
N MET A 166 -4.50 10.28 3.18
CA MET A 166 -3.41 9.85 2.29
C MET A 166 -3.80 9.96 0.81
N SER A 167 -2.80 10.08 -0.07
CA SER A 167 -3.00 9.99 -1.52
C SER A 167 -2.74 8.57 -2.00
N LEU A 168 -3.74 7.70 -1.88
CA LEU A 168 -3.61 6.28 -2.22
C LEU A 168 -3.55 6.06 -3.74
N TRP A 169 -4.17 6.94 -4.51
CA TRP A 169 -4.03 7.00 -5.96
C TRP A 169 -2.73 7.75 -6.31
N SER A 170 -1.60 7.04 -6.23
CA SER A 170 -0.28 7.58 -6.60
C SER A 170 0.65 6.48 -7.12
N ASP A 171 1.54 6.86 -8.03
CA ASP A 171 2.50 5.98 -8.68
C ASP A 171 3.85 6.72 -8.79
N ALA A 172 4.95 5.98 -8.60
CA ALA A 172 6.30 6.55 -8.74
C ALA A 172 6.54 7.11 -10.15
N GLU A 173 5.97 6.48 -11.18
CA GLU A 173 6.06 6.92 -12.57
C GLU A 173 5.43 8.31 -12.80
N TRP A 174 4.56 8.79 -11.90
CA TRP A 174 3.90 10.09 -12.04
C TRP A 174 4.72 11.25 -11.46
N LEU A 175 5.67 10.97 -10.56
CA LEU A 175 6.48 12.00 -9.90
C LEU A 175 7.21 12.95 -10.88
N PRO A 176 7.72 12.51 -12.05
CA PRO A 176 8.32 13.42 -13.02
C PRO A 176 7.31 14.38 -13.69
N TYR A 177 6.02 14.04 -13.68
CA TYR A 177 4.97 14.71 -14.46
C TYR A 177 3.96 15.48 -13.58
N GLU A 178 3.80 15.09 -12.31
CA GLU A 178 2.83 15.68 -11.38
C GLU A 178 3.52 16.50 -10.27
N GLU A 179 3.42 17.83 -10.37
CA GLU A 179 4.10 18.74 -9.44
C GLU A 179 3.62 18.59 -8.00
N THR A 180 2.33 18.30 -7.80
CA THR A 180 1.71 18.13 -6.48
C THR A 180 2.22 16.88 -5.78
N LEU A 181 2.37 15.76 -6.49
CA LEU A 181 2.99 14.55 -5.95
C LEU A 181 4.47 14.80 -5.67
N ARG A 182 5.20 15.38 -6.63
CA ARG A 182 6.64 15.68 -6.47
C ARG A 182 6.93 16.56 -5.26
N ALA A 183 6.06 17.53 -4.95
CA ALA A 183 6.23 18.41 -3.79
C ALA A 183 6.02 17.70 -2.43
N ARG A 184 5.33 16.56 -2.41
CA ARG A 184 4.98 15.81 -1.19
C ARG A 184 5.96 14.72 -0.83
N PHE A 185 6.69 14.19 -1.82
CA PHE A 185 7.58 13.06 -1.65
C PHE A 185 9.04 13.49 -1.62
N VAL A 186 9.79 12.93 -0.68
CA VAL A 186 11.25 13.09 -0.56
C VAL A 186 11.92 11.84 -1.12
N THR A 187 12.94 12.04 -1.96
CA THR A 187 13.72 10.95 -2.56
C THR A 187 14.82 10.49 -1.63
N TYR A 188 14.94 9.17 -1.44
CA TYR A 188 16.02 8.50 -0.74
C TYR A 188 16.72 7.52 -1.68
N GLU A 189 18.06 7.55 -1.67
CA GLU A 189 18.90 6.69 -2.50
C GLU A 189 19.90 5.90 -1.63
N TRP A 190 19.84 4.57 -1.71
CA TRP A 190 20.73 3.67 -0.99
C TRP A 190 21.46 2.72 -1.94
#